data_AF-A0AAN6NC01-F1
#
_entry.id   AF-A0AAN6NC01-F1
#
_cell.length_a   1.000
_cell.length_b   1.000
_cell.length_c   1.000
_cell.angle_alpha   90.00
_cell.angle_beta   90.00
_cell.angle_gamma   90.00
#
_symmetry.space_group_name_H-M   'P 1'
#
loop_
_entity.id
_entity.type
_entity.pdbx_description
1 polymer ?
#
loop_
_entity_poly.entity_id
_entity_poly.type
_entity_poly.pdbx_seq_one_letter_code
_entity_poly.pdbx_strand_id
1 'polypeptide(L)'
;MKMAQPAKLRSLYRALLRELPPRPVLKSPRSPLHSRLRESFQSSSTSDSVVKLDTEHGVSQAEQYLAYLQAQRTYVTLLERYNPGMGMDEEERVRLSARRVGMNMPVEFGKDSKL
;
A
#
# COMPACT_ATOMS: atom_id res chain seq x y z
N MET A 1 -25.43 22.46 5.89
CA MET A 1 -24.26 21.77 6.48
C MET A 1 -24.63 20.32 6.71
N LYS A 2 -23.85 19.38 6.16
CA LYS A 2 -24.21 17.95 6.11
C LYS A 2 -23.45 17.26 7.24
N MET A 3 -24.04 17.24 8.44
CA MET A 3 -23.38 16.69 9.63
C MET A 3 -22.86 15.28 9.38
N ALA A 4 -21.69 14.98 9.93
CA ALA A 4 -21.08 13.66 9.86
C ALA A 4 -21.99 12.61 10.54
N GLN A 5 -22.63 11.76 9.73
CA GLN A 5 -23.44 10.68 10.28
C GLN A 5 -22.54 9.61 10.93
N PRO A 6 -22.92 9.05 12.10
CA PRO A 6 -22.11 8.03 12.78
C PRO A 6 -21.89 6.77 11.93
N ALA A 7 -22.84 6.43 11.05
CA ALA A 7 -22.68 5.35 10.08
C ALA A 7 -21.55 5.62 9.08
N LYS A 8 -21.44 6.88 8.60
CA LYS A 8 -20.40 7.32 7.66
C LYS A 8 -19.00 7.27 8.29
N LEU A 9 -18.87 7.67 9.55
CA LEU A 9 -17.61 7.56 10.29
C LEU A 9 -17.14 6.11 10.44
N ARG A 10 -18.08 5.20 10.75
CA ARG A 10 -17.78 3.77 10.87
C ARG A 10 -17.38 3.14 9.54
N SER A 11 -18.02 3.53 8.44
CA SER A 11 -17.65 3.04 7.11
C SER A 11 -16.26 3.54 6.70
N LEU A 12 -15.95 4.82 6.95
CA LEU A 12 -14.63 5.39 6.67
C LEU A 12 -13.52 4.71 7.49
N TYR A 13 -13.74 4.55 8.80
CA TYR A 13 -12.81 3.83 9.67
C TYR A 13 -12.52 2.41 9.15
N ARG A 14 -13.56 1.67 8.75
CA ARG A 14 -13.40 0.31 8.20
C ARG A 14 -12.72 0.31 6.84
N ALA A 15 -12.98 1.30 6.00
CA ALA A 15 -12.32 1.43 4.71
C ALA A 15 -10.81 1.66 4.90
N LEU A 16 -10.44 2.61 5.77
CA LEU A 16 -9.03 2.84 6.13
C LEU A 16 -8.37 1.58 6.67
N LEU A 17 -9.02 0.85 7.58
CA LEU A 17 -8.49 -0.41 8.11
C LEU A 17 -8.28 -1.50 7.05
N ARG A 18 -8.97 -1.46 5.91
CA ARG A 18 -8.81 -2.43 4.82
C ARG A 18 -7.67 -2.05 3.87
N GLU A 19 -7.29 -0.78 3.79
CA GLU A 19 -6.12 -0.34 3.04
C GLU A 19 -4.80 -0.68 3.77
N LEU A 20 -4.85 -0.93 5.09
CA LEU A 20 -3.69 -1.44 5.81
C LEU A 20 -3.43 -2.92 5.48
N PRO A 21 -2.15 -3.35 5.47
CA PRO A 21 -1.78 -4.74 5.21
C PRO A 21 -2.57 -5.72 6.10
N PRO A 22 -3.15 -6.81 5.53
CA PRO A 22 -3.91 -7.77 6.30
C PRO A 22 -3.01 -8.44 7.33
N ARG A 23 -3.48 -8.46 8.58
CA ARG A 23 -2.75 -9.09 9.69
C ARG A 23 -3.44 -10.38 10.12
N PRO A 24 -2.68 -11.43 10.48
CA PRO A 24 -3.24 -12.61 11.09
C PRO A 24 -3.90 -12.23 12.42
N VAL A 25 -5.17 -12.63 12.59
CA VAL A 25 -6.07 -12.21 13.67
C VAL A 25 -5.54 -12.54 15.08
N LEU A 26 -4.62 -13.52 15.15
CA LEU A 26 -4.05 -14.07 16.38
C LEU A 26 -2.74 -13.38 16.82
N LYS A 27 -2.17 -12.46 16.03
CA LYS A 27 -0.98 -11.70 16.45
C LYS A 27 -1.39 -10.54 17.35
N SER A 28 -1.34 -10.76 18.66
CA SER A 28 -1.34 -9.72 19.69
C SER A 28 0.10 -9.28 19.98
N PRO A 29 0.41 -7.98 20.19
CA PRO A 29 -0.50 -6.83 20.30
C PRO A 29 -0.88 -6.17 18.95
N ARG A 30 -1.98 -5.40 18.97
CA ARG A 30 -2.35 -4.53 17.82
C ARG A 30 -1.20 -3.57 17.51
N SER A 31 -0.93 -3.31 16.23
CA SER A 31 0.10 -2.32 15.89
C SER A 31 -0.22 -0.95 16.47
N PRO A 32 0.82 -0.18 16.83
CA PRO A 32 0.66 1.19 17.32
C PRO A 32 -0.07 2.09 16.31
N LEU A 33 -0.01 1.80 15.01
CA LEU A 33 -0.78 2.53 14.00
C LEU A 33 -2.31 2.32 14.15
N HIS A 34 -2.74 1.10 14.48
CA HIS A 34 -4.17 0.82 14.69
C HIS A 34 -4.70 1.46 15.97
N SER A 35 -3.88 1.56 17.02
CA SER A 35 -4.27 2.26 18.25
C SER A 35 -4.36 3.76 18.02
N ARG A 36 -3.37 4.37 17.35
CA ARG A 36 -3.40 5.80 16.98
C ARG A 36 -4.60 6.16 16.11
N LEU A 37 -4.89 5.35 15.09
CA LEU A 37 -6.07 5.56 14.24
C LEU A 37 -7.39 5.41 15.01
N ARG A 38 -7.44 4.52 16.00
CA ARG A 38 -8.62 4.39 16.86
C ARG A 38 -8.79 5.63 17.74
N GLU A 39 -7.71 6.09 18.35
CA GLU A 39 -7.69 7.25 19.23
C GLU A 39 -8.14 8.53 18.51
N SER A 40 -7.67 8.75 17.27
CA SER A 40 -8.07 9.91 16.47
C SER A 40 -9.56 9.95 16.11
N PHE A 41 -10.20 8.78 15.95
CA PHE A 41 -11.64 8.68 15.70
C PHE A 41 -12.47 8.71 16.99
N GLN A 42 -11.88 8.40 18.14
CA GLN A 42 -12.56 8.45 19.45
C GLN A 42 -12.54 9.86 20.04
N SER A 43 -11.42 10.58 19.92
CA SER A 43 -11.29 11.97 20.40
C SER A 43 -12.28 12.93 19.73
N SER A 44 -12.71 12.64 18.50
CA SER A 44 -13.72 13.45 17.80
C SER A 44 -15.15 13.27 18.33
N SER A 45 -15.42 12.26 19.17
CA SER A 45 -16.78 11.92 19.62
C SER A 45 -17.13 12.45 21.01
N THR A 46 -16.13 12.83 21.82
CA THR A 46 -16.30 13.22 23.22
C THR A 46 -16.31 14.73 23.46
N SER A 47 -16.03 15.55 22.45
CA SER A 47 -15.93 17.01 22.61
C SER A 47 -17.30 17.68 22.52
N ASP A 48 -17.79 18.14 23.67
CA ASP A 48 -19.03 18.91 23.84
C ASP A 48 -19.07 20.13 22.91
N SER A 49 -20.10 20.19 22.06
CA SER A 49 -20.72 21.30 21.29
C SER A 49 -19.88 22.40 20.58
N VAL A 50 -18.66 22.75 21.00
CA VAL A 50 -17.84 23.86 20.47
C VAL A 50 -16.90 23.41 19.32
N VAL A 51 -16.60 22.11 19.19
CA VAL A 51 -15.59 21.52 18.27
C VAL A 51 -16.22 20.94 16.97
N LYS A 52 -17.47 21.30 16.66
CA LYS A 52 -18.19 20.72 15.50
C LYS A 52 -17.59 21.12 14.15
N LEU A 53 -16.95 22.29 14.05
CA LEU A 53 -16.28 22.76 12.82
C LEU A 53 -15.11 21.82 12.44
N ASP A 54 -14.32 21.39 13.42
CA ASP A 54 -13.16 20.52 13.21
C ASP A 54 -13.56 19.09 12.83
N THR A 55 -14.76 18.67 13.23
CA THR A 55 -15.26 17.33 12.92
C THR A 55 -15.56 17.18 11.43
N GLU A 56 -16.16 18.18 10.80
CA GLU A 56 -16.41 18.15 9.35
C GLU A 56 -15.10 18.19 8.55
N HIS A 57 -14.14 19.02 8.97
CA HIS A 57 -12.80 19.06 8.37
C HIS A 57 -12.06 17.72 8.54
N GLY A 58 -12.07 17.12 9.73
CA GLY A 58 -11.45 15.82 9.97
C GLY A 58 -12.05 14.69 9.14
N VAL A 59 -13.36 14.70 8.88
CA VAL A 59 -14.00 13.74 7.98
C VAL A 59 -13.57 13.94 6.54
N SER A 60 -13.54 15.18 6.06
CA SER A 60 -13.06 15.47 4.70
C SER A 60 -11.59 15.07 4.50
N GLN A 61 -10.76 15.26 5.53
CA GLN A 61 -9.36 14.88 5.50
C GLN A 61 -9.20 13.34 5.47
N ALA A 62 -9.99 12.61 6.27
CA ALA A 62 -9.99 11.15 6.25
C ALA A 62 -10.42 10.58 4.89
N GLU A 63 -11.39 11.22 4.21
CA GLU A 63 -11.80 10.87 2.85
C GLU A 63 -10.67 11.08 1.83
N GLN A 64 -9.97 12.21 1.91
CA GLN A 64 -8.82 12.51 1.06
C GLN A 64 -7.68 11.49 1.26
N TYR A 65 -7.37 11.13 2.51
CA TYR A 65 -6.38 10.10 2.80
C TYR A 65 -6.78 8.73 2.25
N LEU A 66 -8.05 8.35 2.37
CA LEU A 66 -8.55 7.09 1.82
C LEU A 66 -8.36 7.05 0.29
N ALA A 67 -8.73 8.13 -0.41
CA ALA A 67 -8.54 8.23 -1.85
C ALA A 67 -7.06 8.14 -2.25
N TYR A 68 -6.18 8.81 -1.50
CA TYR A 68 -4.73 8.74 -1.70
C TYR A 68 -4.18 7.32 -1.54
N LEU A 69 -4.58 6.60 -0.48
CA LEU A 69 -4.13 5.22 -0.24
C LEU A 69 -4.56 4.27 -1.36
N GLN A 70 -5.80 4.41 -1.84
CA GLN A 70 -6.31 3.65 -2.97
C GLN A 70 -5.53 3.95 -4.25
N ALA A 71 -5.29 5.23 -4.53
CA ALA A 71 -4.47 5.65 -5.65
C ALA A 71 -3.04 5.07 -5.56
N GLN A 72 -2.41 5.13 -4.38
CA GLN A 72 -1.08 4.57 -4.14
C GLN A 72 -1.01 3.07 -4.44
N ARG A 73 -2.03 2.29 -4.02
CA ARG A 73 -2.11 0.87 -4.34
C ARG A 73 -2.18 0.65 -5.86
N THR A 74 -3.06 1.37 -6.55
CA THR A 74 -3.18 1.25 -8.01
C THR A 74 -1.89 1.66 -8.73
N TYR A 75 -1.22 2.71 -8.24
CA TYR A 75 0.05 3.19 -8.76
C TYR A 75 1.13 2.11 -8.64
N VAL A 76 1.28 1.48 -7.46
CA VAL A 76 2.23 0.38 -7.26
C VAL A 76 1.93 -0.79 -8.21
N THR A 77 0.66 -1.17 -8.33
CA THR A 77 0.25 -2.26 -9.26
C THR A 77 0.57 -1.92 -10.73
N LEU A 78 0.36 -0.67 -11.15
CA LEU A 78 0.70 -0.23 -12.50
C LEU A 78 2.21 -0.20 -12.71
N LEU A 79 2.95 0.28 -11.73
CA LEU A 79 4.41 0.34 -11.76
C LEU A 79 5.01 -1.06 -11.92
N GLU A 80 4.56 -2.04 -11.13
CA GLU A 80 5.01 -3.43 -11.23
C GLU A 80 4.67 -4.05 -12.59
N ARG A 81 3.49 -3.74 -13.16
CA ARG A 81 3.05 -4.29 -14.45
C ARG A 81 3.84 -3.74 -15.63
N TYR A 82 4.05 -2.42 -15.65
CA TYR A 82 4.63 -1.75 -16.81
C TYR A 82 6.14 -1.52 -16.67
N ASN A 83 6.70 -1.68 -15.47
CA ASN A 83 8.13 -1.60 -15.21
C ASN A 83 8.67 -2.82 -14.45
N PRO A 84 8.57 -4.03 -15.04
CA PRO A 84 9.08 -5.26 -14.41
C PRO A 84 10.61 -5.25 -14.25
N GLY A 85 11.32 -4.38 -14.97
CA GLY A 85 12.77 -4.22 -14.89
C GLY A 85 13.24 -3.24 -13.81
N MET A 86 12.33 -2.59 -13.07
CA MET A 86 12.68 -1.56 -12.08
C MET A 86 13.59 -2.10 -10.96
N GLY A 87 13.45 -3.39 -10.62
CA GLY A 87 14.27 -4.07 -9.61
C GLY A 87 15.46 -4.86 -10.18
N MET A 88 15.69 -4.85 -11.49
CA MET A 88 16.83 -5.56 -12.10
C MET A 88 18.08 -4.70 -12.00
N ASP A 89 19.11 -5.26 -11.36
CA ASP A 89 20.43 -4.64 -11.32
C ASP A 89 21.01 -4.53 -12.74
N GLU A 90 21.87 -3.54 -12.97
CA GLU A 90 22.43 -3.25 -14.29
C GLU A 90 23.21 -4.47 -14.82
N GLU A 91 23.92 -5.18 -13.94
CA GLU A 91 24.67 -6.39 -14.26
C GLU A 91 23.77 -7.52 -14.80
N GLU A 92 22.58 -7.70 -14.21
CA GLU A 92 21.61 -8.69 -14.65
C GLU A 92 21.00 -8.32 -16.01
N ARG A 93 20.75 -7.02 -16.25
CA ARG A 93 20.27 -6.50 -17.55
C ARG A 93 21.29 -6.72 -18.66
N VAL A 94 22.57 -6.48 -18.39
CA VAL A 94 23.67 -6.75 -19.35
C VAL A 94 23.77 -8.24 -19.64
N ARG A 95 23.68 -9.12 -18.63
CA ARG A 95 23.73 -10.57 -18.80
C ARG A 95 22.57 -11.11 -19.63
N LEU A 96 21.34 -10.65 -19.39
CA LEU A 96 20.16 -11.06 -20.17
C LEU A 96 20.24 -10.55 -21.62
N SER A 97 20.76 -9.34 -21.83
CA SER A 97 20.98 -8.80 -23.18
C SER A 97 22.07 -9.58 -23.92
N ALA A 98 23.17 -9.91 -23.25
CA ALA A 98 24.24 -10.75 -23.80
C ALA A 98 23.74 -12.16 -24.17
N ARG A 99 22.84 -12.75 -23.38
CA ARG A 99 22.14 -14.00 -23.74
C ARG A 99 21.26 -13.85 -24.98
N ARG A 100 20.51 -12.74 -25.07
CA ARG A 100 19.60 -12.47 -26.19
C ARG A 100 20.33 -12.22 -27.51
N VAL A 101 21.52 -11.63 -27.46
CA VAL A 101 22.39 -11.35 -28.62
C VAL A 101 23.30 -12.54 -28.96
N GLY A 102 23.33 -13.59 -28.14
CA GLY A 102 24.19 -14.77 -28.35
C GLY A 102 25.64 -14.57 -27.91
N MET A 103 25.96 -13.49 -27.21
CA MET A 103 27.28 -13.20 -26.64
C MET A 103 27.57 -14.01 -25.36
N ASN A 104 26.54 -14.54 -24.69
CA ASN A 104 26.66 -15.42 -23.52
C ASN A 104 25.67 -16.60 -23.61
N MET A 105 25.89 -17.52 -24.55
CA MET A 105 25.04 -18.70 -24.71
C MET A 105 25.30 -19.74 -23.60
N PRO A 106 24.27 -20.42 -23.08
CA PRO A 106 24.46 -21.57 -22.20
C PRO A 106 25.28 -22.66 -22.90
N VAL A 107 26.16 -23.34 -22.16
CA VAL A 107 26.92 -24.47 -22.68
C VAL A 107 25.93 -25.58 -23.06
N GLU A 108 25.93 -26.00 -24.32
CA GLU A 108 25.08 -27.10 -24.77
C GLU A 108 25.51 -28.41 -24.12
N PHE A 109 24.56 -29.15 -23.55
CA PHE A 109 24.80 -30.43 -22.88
C PHE A 109 25.22 -31.46 -23.93
N GLY A 110 26.53 -31.65 -24.11
CA GLY A 110 27.09 -32.65 -25.03
C GLY A 110 28.36 -32.27 -25.78
N LYS A 111 28.95 -31.09 -25.56
CA LYS A 111 30.19 -30.69 -26.27
C LYS A 111 31.42 -30.41 -25.42
N ASP A 112 31.39 -30.77 -24.13
CA ASP A 112 32.58 -30.76 -23.26
C ASP A 112 32.79 -32.12 -22.54
N SER A 113 32.60 -33.24 -23.26
CA SER A 113 33.19 -34.51 -22.85
C SER A 113 34.39 -34.82 -23.74
N LYS A 114 35.59 -34.56 -23.18
CA LYS A 114 36.94 -34.77 -23.73
C LYS A 114 37.40 -33.72 -24.75
N LEU A 115 38.38 -32.91 -24.38
CA LEU A 115 39.82 -33.19 -24.55
C LEU A 115 40.63 -32.28 -23.62
#